data_AF-A0A453CG59-F1
#
_entry.id   AF-A0A453CG59-F1
#
_cell.length_a   1.000
_cell.length_b   1.000
_cell.length_c   1.000
_cell.angle_alpha   90.00
_cell.angle_beta   90.00
_cell.angle_gamma   90.00
#
_symmetry.space_group_name_H-M   'P 1'
#
loop_
_entity.id
_entity.type
_entity.pdbx_description
1 polymer ?
#
loop_
_entity_poly.entity_id
_entity_poly.type
_entity_poly.pdbx_seq_one_letter_code
_entity_poly.pdbx_strand_id
1 'polypeptide(L)'
;LGKKAAVTNSWGKYGIIREVDMWNKRPEFTAWLLEVKQVNLEALANWEEKQMFKEFMEDHNTATFPSKKYYDLDAYHQRMMEKEKRNGLKNAGSVAVRTVFNDEEVRRLELLQERERRKEEEVTALKRSMQTGMAQAMKQQSLLREEMMLQYKLGNFEVMPSYQPLQKFQLDGKRTLLMPSFFLSGRSCNPEKVGS
;
A
#
# COMPACT_ATOMS: atom_id res chain seq x y z
N LEU A 1 46.84 -0.90 -36.81
CA LEU A 1 47.08 0.25 -35.91
C LEU A 1 45.77 1.01 -35.70
N GLY A 2 45.09 0.77 -34.57
CA GLY A 2 43.80 1.37 -34.27
C GLY A 2 43.94 2.85 -33.92
N LYS A 3 43.13 3.70 -34.56
CA LYS A 3 43.08 5.14 -34.35
C LYS A 3 42.67 5.41 -32.89
N LYS A 4 43.59 5.95 -32.08
CA LYS A 4 43.27 6.51 -30.75
C LYS A 4 42.45 7.78 -30.98
N ALA A 5 41.13 7.66 -30.92
CA ALA A 5 40.26 8.83 -30.88
C ALA A 5 40.60 9.66 -29.63
N ALA A 6 40.59 10.99 -29.75
CA ALA A 6 40.83 11.89 -28.63
C ALA A 6 39.88 11.57 -27.46
N VAL A 7 40.40 11.57 -26.24
CA VAL A 7 39.67 11.35 -24.96
C VAL A 7 38.58 12.41 -24.70
N THR A 8 38.35 13.32 -25.64
CA THR A 8 37.37 14.41 -25.53
C THR A 8 35.93 13.98 -25.81
N ASN A 9 35.69 12.76 -26.32
CA ASN A 9 34.35 12.30 -26.71
C ASN A 9 33.59 11.53 -25.60
N SER A 10 34.17 11.43 -24.40
CA SER A 10 33.54 10.76 -23.25
C SER A 10 32.84 11.71 -22.28
N TRP A 11 33.15 13.01 -22.35
CA TRP A 11 32.56 13.99 -21.45
C TRP A 11 31.05 14.12 -21.71
N GLY A 12 30.25 14.00 -20.65
CA GLY A 12 28.79 14.08 -20.73
C GLY A 12 28.10 12.91 -21.43
N LYS A 13 28.82 11.81 -21.70
CA LYS A 13 28.27 10.63 -22.42
C LYS A 13 27.01 10.04 -21.78
N TYR A 14 26.90 10.12 -20.45
CA TYR A 14 25.77 9.60 -19.68
C TYR A 14 24.90 10.71 -19.08
N GLY A 15 25.07 11.95 -19.56
CA GLY A 15 24.53 13.15 -18.94
C GLY A 15 25.58 13.90 -18.14
N ILE A 16 25.26 15.14 -17.79
CA ILE A 16 26.11 16.02 -16.98
C ILE A 16 25.36 16.32 -15.69
N ILE A 17 25.97 15.99 -14.56
CA ILE A 17 25.43 16.22 -13.23
C ILE A 17 26.03 17.50 -12.66
N ARG A 18 25.20 18.28 -11.96
CA ARG A 18 25.60 19.45 -11.18
C ARG A 18 25.25 19.27 -9.69
N GLU A 19 25.72 20.18 -8.85
CA GLU A 19 25.48 20.12 -7.40
C GLU A 19 23.99 20.16 -7.04
N VAL A 20 23.16 20.78 -7.87
CA VAL A 20 21.68 20.79 -7.73
C VAL A 20 21.05 19.40 -7.84
N ASP A 21 21.71 18.47 -8.53
CA ASP A 21 21.21 17.12 -8.79
C ASP A 21 21.59 16.13 -7.68
N MET A 22 22.25 16.59 -6.60
CA MET A 22 22.70 15.79 -5.46
C MET A 22 21.58 14.93 -4.86
N TRP A 23 20.37 15.46 -4.76
CA TRP A 23 19.24 14.72 -4.19
C TRP A 23 18.70 13.65 -5.14
N ASN A 24 18.68 13.93 -6.45
CA ASN A 24 18.22 12.97 -7.46
C ASN A 24 19.23 11.82 -7.64
N LYS A 25 20.52 12.12 -7.47
CA LYS A 25 21.63 11.18 -7.65
C LYS A 25 22.14 10.58 -6.35
N ARG A 26 21.44 10.84 -5.25
CA ARG A 26 21.74 10.31 -3.91
C ARG A 26 21.82 8.78 -3.88
N PRO A 27 20.93 8.00 -4.52
CA PRO A 27 21.05 6.55 -4.49
C PRO A 27 22.34 6.07 -5.19
N GLU A 28 22.71 6.64 -6.34
CA GLU A 28 23.95 6.31 -7.06
C GLU A 28 25.19 6.73 -6.28
N PHE A 29 25.16 7.92 -5.68
CA PHE A 29 26.23 8.43 -4.85
C PHE A 29 26.43 7.57 -3.59
N THR A 30 25.35 7.12 -2.96
CA THR A 30 25.39 6.21 -1.80
C THR A 30 26.10 4.91 -2.15
N ALA A 31 25.71 4.27 -3.25
CA ALA A 31 26.34 3.02 -3.68
C ALA A 31 27.81 3.21 -4.05
N TRP A 32 28.16 4.32 -4.71
CA TRP A 32 29.54 4.63 -5.04
C TRP A 32 30.41 4.84 -3.79
N LEU A 33 29.91 5.57 -2.79
CA LEU A 33 30.60 5.76 -1.52
C LEU A 33 30.87 4.43 -0.80
N LEU A 34 29.86 3.56 -0.73
CA LEU A 34 29.98 2.27 -0.06
C LEU A 34 30.95 1.32 -0.79
N GLU A 35 30.88 1.27 -2.12
CA GLU A 35 31.62 0.26 -2.88
C GLU A 35 33.01 0.72 -3.30
N VAL A 36 33.16 1.99 -3.71
CA VAL A 36 34.42 2.52 -4.24
C VAL A 36 35.24 3.16 -3.13
N LYS A 37 34.61 4.00 -2.30
CA LYS A 37 35.30 4.71 -1.22
C LYS A 37 35.29 3.95 0.09
N GLN A 38 34.44 2.92 0.23
CA GLN A 38 34.23 2.14 1.46
C GLN A 38 33.87 3.00 2.68
N VAL A 39 33.13 4.08 2.44
CA VAL A 39 32.67 5.00 3.50
C VAL A 39 31.15 4.95 3.57
N ASN A 40 30.64 4.88 4.81
CA ASN A 40 29.20 5.00 5.06
C ASN A 40 28.80 6.48 5.06
N LEU A 41 27.72 6.82 4.36
CA LEU A 41 27.15 8.18 4.36
C LEU A 41 26.82 8.69 5.77
N GLU A 42 26.35 7.82 6.65
CA GLU A 42 25.98 8.19 8.02
C GLU A 42 27.18 8.58 8.89
N ALA A 43 28.40 8.19 8.50
CA ALA A 43 29.62 8.55 9.21
C ALA A 43 30.19 9.91 8.76
N LEU A 44 29.70 10.47 7.66
CA LEU A 44 30.23 11.69 7.05
C LEU A 44 29.52 12.94 7.56
N ALA A 45 30.29 14.01 7.80
CA ALA A 45 29.71 15.33 8.07
C ALA A 45 29.15 15.95 6.78
N ASN A 46 28.14 16.83 6.90
CA ASN A 46 27.48 17.46 5.74
C ASN A 46 28.44 18.20 4.78
N TRP A 47 29.54 18.78 5.30
CA TRP A 47 30.55 19.43 4.45
C TRP A 47 31.38 18.42 3.65
N GLU A 48 31.66 17.27 4.26
CA GLU A 48 32.44 16.19 3.70
C GLU A 48 31.62 15.45 2.62
N GLU A 49 30.33 15.26 2.87
CA GLU A 49 29.37 14.74 1.89
C GLU A 49 29.42 15.56 0.58
N LYS A 50 29.43 16.89 0.69
CA LYS A 50 29.52 17.78 -0.48
C LYS A 50 30.84 17.68 -1.22
N GLN A 51 31.95 17.47 -0.51
CA GLN A 51 33.25 17.27 -1.16
C GLN A 51 33.29 15.94 -1.91
N MET A 52 32.82 14.87 -1.29
CA MET A 52 32.72 13.56 -1.94
C MET A 52 31.77 13.60 -3.14
N PHE A 53 30.70 14.40 -3.08
CA PHE A 53 29.80 14.58 -4.22
C PHE A 53 30.47 15.31 -5.39
N LYS A 54 31.45 16.20 -5.15
CA LYS A 54 32.21 16.84 -6.22
C LYS A 54 33.09 15.84 -6.96
N GLU A 55 33.78 14.96 -6.25
CA GLU A 55 34.54 13.86 -6.87
C GLU A 55 33.62 12.95 -7.68
N PHE A 56 32.45 12.60 -7.13
CA PHE A 56 31.44 11.83 -7.85
C PHE A 56 30.96 12.54 -9.13
N MET A 57 30.74 13.86 -9.09
CA MET A 57 30.38 14.64 -10.28
C MET A 57 31.49 14.61 -11.33
N GLU A 58 32.75 14.75 -10.94
CA GLU A 58 33.88 14.70 -11.87
C GLU A 58 33.97 13.34 -12.56
N ASP A 59 33.91 12.25 -11.79
CA ASP A 59 33.95 10.89 -12.32
C ASP A 59 32.74 10.57 -13.22
N HIS A 60 31.56 11.07 -12.86
CA HIS A 60 30.35 10.91 -13.68
C HIS A 60 30.47 11.67 -15.01
N ASN A 61 30.85 12.95 -14.95
CA ASN A 61 30.89 13.83 -16.12
C ASN A 61 32.02 13.43 -17.07
N THR A 62 33.13 12.92 -16.56
CA THR A 62 34.26 12.41 -17.38
C THR A 62 34.08 10.96 -17.83
N ALA A 63 33.04 10.29 -17.34
CA ALA A 63 32.76 8.90 -17.54
C ALA A 63 33.89 7.95 -17.08
N THR A 64 34.50 8.25 -15.94
CA THR A 64 35.68 7.56 -15.39
C THR A 64 35.32 6.53 -14.30
N PHE A 65 34.02 6.32 -14.00
CA PHE A 65 33.64 5.34 -12.97
C PHE A 65 34.13 3.91 -13.26
N PRO A 66 34.51 3.14 -12.21
CA PRO A 66 34.96 1.75 -12.35
C PRO A 66 33.92 0.82 -12.99
N SER A 67 32.63 1.09 -12.76
CA SER A 67 31.52 0.31 -13.30
C SER A 67 30.43 1.19 -13.87
N LYS A 68 29.78 0.69 -14.92
CA LYS A 68 28.68 1.39 -15.60
C LYS A 68 27.40 1.50 -14.74
N LYS A 69 27.29 0.74 -13.64
CA LYS A 69 26.10 0.77 -12.77
C LYS A 69 25.92 2.11 -12.06
N TYR A 70 27.00 2.86 -11.83
CA TYR A 70 26.93 4.12 -11.09
C TYR A 70 26.38 5.31 -11.89
N TYR A 71 26.19 5.17 -13.21
CA TYR A 71 25.53 6.21 -14.00
C TYR A 71 24.00 6.17 -13.83
N ASP A 72 23.45 4.97 -13.68
CA ASP A 72 22.02 4.70 -13.61
C ASP A 72 21.79 3.35 -12.91
N LEU A 73 21.67 3.40 -11.57
CA LEU A 73 21.45 2.21 -10.75
C LEU A 73 20.08 1.59 -11.04
N ASP A 74 19.06 2.41 -11.30
CA ASP A 74 17.70 1.94 -11.56
C ASP A 74 17.64 1.15 -12.87
N ALA A 75 18.23 1.69 -13.95
CA ALA A 75 18.32 0.96 -15.20
C ALA A 75 19.20 -0.29 -15.11
N TYR A 76 20.15 -0.33 -14.17
CA TYR A 76 20.94 -1.53 -13.89
C TYR A 76 20.08 -2.60 -13.19
N HIS A 77 19.36 -2.25 -12.12
CA HIS A 77 18.47 -3.16 -11.41
C HIS A 77 17.35 -3.67 -12.30
N GLN A 78 16.71 -2.81 -13.10
CA GLN A 78 15.68 -3.23 -14.05
C GLN A 78 16.22 -4.26 -15.05
N ARG A 79 17.43 -4.05 -15.59
CA ARG A 79 18.08 -5.01 -16.49
C ARG A 79 18.45 -6.32 -15.81
N MET A 80 18.84 -6.28 -14.54
CA MET A 80 19.10 -7.49 -13.76
C MET A 80 17.81 -8.27 -13.54
N MET A 81 16.75 -7.61 -13.09
CA MET A 81 15.42 -8.21 -12.91
C MET A 81 14.86 -8.79 -14.22
N GLU A 82 15.03 -8.10 -15.35
CA GLU A 82 14.62 -8.58 -16.66
C GLU A 82 15.43 -9.81 -17.10
N LYS A 83 16.75 -9.80 -16.88
CA LYS A 83 17.61 -10.96 -17.14
C LYS A 83 17.21 -12.14 -16.26
N GLU A 84 16.93 -11.93 -14.98
CA GLU A 84 16.48 -12.98 -14.07
C GLU A 84 15.13 -13.54 -14.48
N LYS A 85 14.15 -12.69 -14.82
CA LYS A 85 12.86 -13.15 -15.38
C LYS A 85 13.06 -13.95 -16.65
N ARG A 86 13.85 -13.43 -17.59
CA ARG A 86 14.13 -14.11 -18.87
C ARG A 86 14.86 -15.43 -18.66
N ASN A 87 15.83 -15.48 -17.76
CA ASN A 87 16.55 -16.70 -17.44
C ASN A 87 15.67 -17.68 -16.67
N GLY A 88 14.80 -17.21 -15.77
CA GLY A 88 13.77 -17.98 -15.11
C GLY A 88 12.79 -18.58 -16.10
N LEU A 89 12.37 -17.85 -17.13
CA LEU A 89 11.55 -18.34 -18.24
C LEU A 89 12.29 -19.37 -19.11
N LYS A 90 13.58 -19.16 -19.39
CA LYS A 90 14.41 -20.13 -20.14
C LYS A 90 14.67 -21.40 -19.34
N ASN A 91 14.91 -21.27 -18.04
CA ASN A 91 15.09 -22.38 -17.12
C ASN A 91 13.77 -23.09 -16.83
N ALA A 92 12.65 -22.38 -16.75
CA ALA A 92 11.32 -22.98 -16.66
C ALA A 92 10.95 -23.70 -17.96
N GLY A 93 11.32 -23.16 -19.14
CA GLY A 93 11.14 -23.83 -20.42
C GLY A 93 12.00 -25.09 -20.60
N SER A 94 13.20 -25.13 -20.00
CA SER A 94 14.04 -26.34 -19.97
C SER A 94 13.64 -27.33 -18.87
N VAL A 95 13.14 -26.85 -17.72
CA VAL A 95 12.59 -27.67 -16.62
C VAL A 95 11.20 -28.21 -16.93
N ALA A 96 10.40 -27.55 -17.78
CA ALA A 96 9.07 -28.01 -18.21
C ALA A 96 9.11 -29.33 -18.98
N VAL A 97 10.27 -29.73 -19.52
CA VAL A 97 10.45 -31.06 -20.15
C VAL A 97 10.79 -32.14 -19.11
N ARG A 98 11.12 -31.80 -17.85
CA ARG A 98 11.47 -32.79 -16.83
C ARG A 98 11.38 -32.25 -15.40
N THR A 99 10.17 -32.22 -14.83
CA THR A 99 9.80 -32.84 -13.53
C THR A 99 8.42 -32.40 -13.05
N VAL A 100 7.49 -33.35 -13.05
CA VAL A 100 6.28 -33.42 -12.25
C VAL A 100 6.68 -33.50 -10.76
N PHE A 101 6.40 -32.48 -9.93
CA PHE A 101 6.19 -32.56 -8.47
C PHE A 101 5.96 -31.14 -7.86
N ASN A 102 4.79 -30.54 -8.07
CA ASN A 102 4.34 -29.39 -7.26
C ASN A 102 2.81 -29.38 -7.13
N ASP A 103 2.22 -30.57 -7.03
CA ASP A 103 0.78 -30.84 -6.94
C ASP A 103 0.18 -30.47 -5.57
N GLU A 104 0.98 -30.46 -4.51
CA GLU A 104 0.49 -30.17 -3.15
C GLU A 104 0.30 -28.66 -2.87
N GLU A 105 1.15 -27.79 -3.42
CA GLU A 105 1.06 -26.34 -3.20
C GLU A 105 -0.11 -25.71 -3.96
N VAL A 106 -0.42 -26.24 -5.14
CA VAL A 106 -1.61 -25.85 -5.93
C VAL A 106 -2.88 -26.19 -5.15
N ARG A 107 -2.93 -27.38 -4.54
CA ARG A 107 -4.08 -27.83 -3.74
C ARG A 107 -4.29 -26.99 -2.49
N ARG A 108 -3.22 -26.47 -1.88
CA ARG A 108 -3.31 -25.52 -0.76
C ARG A 108 -3.92 -24.18 -1.16
N LEU A 109 -3.50 -23.64 -2.30
CA LEU A 109 -4.04 -22.37 -2.83
C LEU A 109 -5.52 -22.49 -3.18
N GLU A 110 -5.93 -23.58 -3.82
CA GLU A 110 -7.33 -23.85 -4.15
C GLU A 110 -8.22 -23.91 -2.88
N LEU A 111 -7.73 -24.54 -1.80
CA LEU A 111 -8.49 -24.65 -0.56
C LEU A 111 -8.66 -23.30 0.16
N LEU A 112 -7.66 -22.42 0.08
CA LEU A 112 -7.75 -21.07 0.62
C LEU A 112 -8.74 -20.22 -0.19
N GLN A 113 -8.67 -20.29 -1.52
CA GLN A 113 -9.56 -19.56 -2.41
C GLN A 113 -11.02 -20.00 -2.25
N GLU A 114 -11.26 -21.30 -2.06
CA GLU A 114 -12.60 -21.84 -1.78
C GLU A 114 -13.15 -21.34 -0.43
N ARG A 115 -12.30 -21.21 0.59
CA ARG A 115 -12.69 -20.65 1.90
C ARG A 115 -13.01 -19.16 1.81
N GLU A 116 -12.24 -18.40 1.04
CA GLU A 116 -12.50 -16.97 0.81
C GLU A 116 -13.80 -16.78 0.02
N ARG A 117 -14.02 -17.56 -1.04
CA ARG A 117 -15.27 -17.50 -1.82
C ARG A 117 -16.50 -17.77 -0.94
N ARG A 118 -16.44 -18.77 -0.07
CA ARG A 118 -17.53 -19.06 0.88
C ARG A 118 -17.79 -17.89 1.85
N LYS A 119 -16.75 -17.27 2.38
CA LYS A 119 -16.88 -16.08 3.24
C LYS A 119 -17.50 -14.91 2.48
N GLU A 120 -17.11 -14.70 1.22
CA GLU A 120 -17.68 -13.65 0.37
C GLU A 120 -19.16 -13.92 0.06
N GLU A 121 -19.54 -15.17 -0.22
CA GLU A 121 -20.92 -15.59 -0.41
C GLU A 121 -21.76 -15.35 0.86
N GLU A 122 -21.23 -15.66 2.05
CA GLU A 122 -21.90 -15.37 3.33
C GLU A 122 -22.06 -13.87 3.59
N VAL A 123 -21.01 -13.07 3.35
CA VAL A 123 -21.06 -11.60 3.52
C VAL A 123 -22.04 -10.98 2.53
N THR A 124 -22.09 -11.47 1.29
CA THR A 124 -23.03 -10.97 0.28
C THR A 124 -24.47 -11.36 0.59
N ALA A 125 -24.71 -12.57 1.09
CA ALA A 125 -26.03 -12.99 1.57
C ALA A 125 -26.50 -12.15 2.76
N LEU A 126 -25.61 -11.90 3.73
CA LEU A 126 -25.89 -11.03 4.88
C LEU A 126 -26.17 -9.58 4.43
N LYS A 127 -25.41 -9.04 3.48
CA LYS A 127 -25.68 -7.71 2.93
C LYS A 127 -27.06 -7.64 2.26
N ARG A 128 -27.47 -8.67 1.54
CA ARG A 128 -28.80 -8.75 0.91
C ARG A 128 -29.93 -8.81 1.95
N SER A 129 -29.77 -9.60 3.02
CA SER A 129 -30.77 -9.66 4.09
C SER A 129 -30.87 -8.35 4.88
N MET A 130 -29.75 -7.67 5.12
CA MET A 130 -29.72 -6.34 5.72
C MET A 130 -30.42 -5.31 4.82
N GLN A 131 -30.22 -5.38 3.50
CA GLN A 131 -30.85 -4.47 2.54
C GLN A 131 -32.36 -4.66 2.45
N THR A 132 -32.87 -5.89 2.49
CA THR A 132 -34.33 -6.12 2.43
C THR A 132 -35.05 -5.60 3.68
N GLY A 133 -34.48 -5.81 4.88
CA GLY A 133 -35.00 -5.23 6.12
C GLY A 133 -34.95 -3.70 6.14
N MET A 134 -33.83 -3.12 5.70
CA MET A 134 -33.66 -1.66 5.65
C MET A 134 -34.54 -0.99 4.58
N ALA A 135 -34.79 -1.64 3.44
CA ALA A 135 -35.67 -1.15 2.39
C ALA A 135 -37.14 -1.09 2.84
N GLN A 136 -37.60 -2.09 3.60
CA GLN A 136 -38.94 -2.08 4.19
C GLN A 136 -39.09 -0.93 5.22
N ALA A 137 -38.08 -0.73 6.08
CA ALA A 137 -38.08 0.37 7.04
C ALA A 137 -38.09 1.75 6.38
N MET A 138 -37.32 1.94 5.30
CA MET A 138 -37.34 3.19 4.50
C MET A 138 -38.69 3.44 3.84
N LYS A 139 -39.33 2.40 3.30
CA LYS A 139 -40.66 2.52 2.69
C LYS A 139 -41.70 2.93 3.71
N GLN A 140 -41.69 2.32 4.91
CA GLN A 140 -42.58 2.71 6.00
C GLN A 140 -42.35 4.16 6.42
N GLN A 141 -41.09 4.58 6.58
CA GLN A 141 -40.76 5.96 6.93
C GLN A 141 -41.20 6.96 5.85
N SER A 142 -41.11 6.60 4.56
CA SER A 142 -41.59 7.42 3.44
C SER A 142 -43.11 7.59 3.48
N LEU A 143 -43.86 6.51 3.69
CA LEU A 143 -45.32 6.54 3.80
C LEU A 143 -45.77 7.42 4.97
N LEU A 144 -45.13 7.28 6.14
CA LEU A 144 -45.39 8.12 7.31
C LEU A 144 -45.16 9.61 7.02
N ARG A 145 -44.15 9.97 6.21
CA ARG A 145 -43.90 11.35 5.80
C ARG A 145 -44.94 11.89 4.82
N GLU A 146 -45.37 11.06 3.86
CA GLU A 146 -46.41 11.43 2.91
C GLU A 146 -47.74 11.66 3.62
N GLU A 147 -48.11 10.78 4.55
CA GLU A 147 -49.30 10.92 5.39
C GLU A 147 -49.24 12.20 6.23
N MET A 148 -48.07 12.51 6.82
CA MET A 148 -47.86 13.77 7.54
C MET A 148 -48.08 15.00 6.64
N MET A 149 -47.54 14.97 5.42
CA MET A 149 -47.74 16.08 4.47
C MET A 149 -49.21 16.25 4.08
N LEU A 150 -49.96 15.16 3.94
CA LEU A 150 -51.39 15.21 3.62
C LEU A 150 -52.20 15.78 4.80
N GLN A 151 -51.96 15.31 6.02
CA GLN A 151 -52.64 15.83 7.23
C GLN A 151 -52.36 17.33 7.43
N TYR A 152 -51.13 17.77 7.19
CA TYR A 152 -50.75 19.18 7.25
C TYR A 152 -51.48 20.03 6.19
N LYS A 153 -51.58 19.53 4.94
CA LYS A 153 -52.32 20.20 3.87
C LYS A 153 -53.82 20.30 4.14
N LEU A 154 -54.38 19.33 4.89
CA LEU A 154 -55.79 19.29 5.29
C LEU A 154 -56.08 20.16 6.53
N GLY A 155 -55.08 20.84 7.11
CA GLY A 155 -55.26 21.75 8.24
C GLY A 155 -55.57 21.06 9.57
N ASN A 156 -55.32 19.74 9.66
CA ASN A 156 -55.64 18.93 10.83
C ASN A 156 -54.38 18.77 11.71
N PHE A 157 -54.10 19.77 12.54
CA PHE A 157 -52.82 19.91 13.27
C PHE A 157 -52.68 19.01 14.51
N GLU A 158 -53.76 18.36 14.97
CA GLU A 158 -53.76 17.56 16.20
C GLU A 158 -53.05 16.21 16.08
N VAL A 159 -52.86 15.71 14.86
CA VAL A 159 -52.24 14.39 14.58
C VAL A 159 -50.70 14.46 14.58
N MET A 160 -50.12 15.66 14.64
CA MET A 160 -48.68 15.90 14.53
C MET A 160 -47.82 15.48 15.76
N PRO A 161 -48.28 15.58 17.03
CA PRO A 161 -47.45 15.31 18.21
C PRO A 161 -47.14 13.84 18.50
N SER A 162 -47.97 12.88 18.06
CA SER A 162 -47.79 11.46 18.38
C SER A 162 -46.67 10.76 17.59
N TYR A 163 -46.10 11.43 16.57
CA TYR A 163 -45.14 10.82 15.64
C TYR A 163 -43.70 11.35 15.76
N GLN A 164 -43.40 12.15 16.80
CA GLN A 164 -42.05 12.64 17.14
C GLN A 164 -40.92 11.57 17.26
N PRO A 165 -41.17 10.29 17.62
CA PRO A 165 -40.09 9.30 17.72
C PRO A 165 -39.32 9.06 16.40
N LEU A 166 -39.93 9.34 15.24
CA LEU A 166 -39.31 9.13 13.91
C LEU A 166 -38.18 10.12 13.58
N GLN A 167 -38.16 11.29 14.22
CA GLN A 167 -37.11 12.29 14.00
C GLN A 167 -35.82 11.96 14.74
N LYS A 168 -35.90 11.25 15.88
CA LYS A 168 -34.72 10.92 16.70
C LYS A 168 -33.81 9.88 16.05
N PHE A 169 -34.36 8.88 15.37
CA PHE A 169 -33.59 7.86 14.65
C PHE A 169 -32.70 8.41 13.52
N GLN A 170 -33.02 9.59 12.97
CA GLN A 170 -32.25 10.19 11.89
C GLN A 170 -31.02 10.99 12.37
N LEU A 171 -31.00 11.38 13.66
CA LEU A 171 -29.85 12.07 14.26
C LEU A 171 -28.81 11.09 14.80
N ASP A 172 -29.23 9.91 15.27
CA ASP A 172 -28.32 8.89 15.82
C ASP A 172 -27.47 8.19 14.75
N GLY A 173 -27.94 8.11 13.50
CA GLY A 173 -27.17 7.57 12.38
C GLY A 173 -25.94 8.41 11.96
N LYS A 174 -25.79 9.64 12.46
CA LYS A 174 -24.60 10.49 12.25
C LYS A 174 -23.66 10.52 13.46
N ARG A 175 -23.97 9.81 14.55
CA ARG A 175 -23.21 9.83 15.82
C ARG A 175 -22.64 8.46 16.21
N THR A 176 -22.28 7.61 15.25
CA THR A 176 -21.69 6.28 15.53
C THR A 176 -20.27 6.08 14.99
N LEU A 177 -19.61 7.14 14.51
CA LEU A 177 -18.14 7.15 14.35
C LEU A 177 -17.44 7.72 15.59
N LEU A 178 -17.73 7.15 16.75
CA LEU A 178 -16.83 7.21 17.91
C LEU A 178 -16.94 5.85 18.62
N MET A 179 -15.95 5.00 18.35
CA MET A 179 -15.73 3.74 19.06
C MET A 179 -15.67 4.01 20.57
N PRO A 180 -16.48 3.35 21.41
CA PRO A 180 -16.24 3.35 22.84
C PRO A 180 -15.10 2.37 23.15
N SER A 181 -13.98 2.91 23.63
CA SER A 181 -12.88 2.18 24.24
C SER A 181 -13.41 1.37 25.43
N PHE A 182 -13.75 0.10 25.21
CA PHE A 182 -14.08 -0.81 26.30
C PHE A 182 -12.79 -1.22 27.01
N PHE A 183 -12.62 -0.59 28.16
CA PHE A 183 -11.69 -0.91 29.23
C PHE A 183 -11.91 -2.37 29.69
N LEU A 184 -11.01 -3.27 29.33
CA LEU A 184 -10.96 -4.62 29.89
C LEU A 184 -10.46 -4.53 31.34
N SER A 185 -11.38 -4.32 32.30
CA SER A 185 -11.14 -4.63 33.71
C SER A 185 -11.72 -6.00 34.02
N GLY A 186 -10.91 -7.05 33.84
CA GLY A 186 -11.19 -8.37 34.38
C GLY A 186 -10.92 -8.38 35.89
N ARG A 187 -11.96 -8.17 36.71
CA ARG A 187 -11.97 -8.66 38.10
C ARG A 187 -12.72 -9.98 38.13
N SER A 188 -11.94 -11.04 38.30
CA SER A 188 -12.40 -12.37 38.66
C SER A 188 -13.07 -12.33 40.04
N CYS A 189 -14.33 -12.74 40.12
CA CYS A 189 -15.02 -13.04 41.38
C CYS A 189 -14.47 -14.37 41.94
N ASN A 190 -13.84 -14.32 43.12
CA ASN A 190 -13.60 -15.50 43.95
C ASN A 190 -14.81 -15.72 44.88
N PRO A 191 -15.33 -16.96 45.02
CA PRO A 191 -16.35 -17.26 46.02
C PRO A 191 -15.73 -17.46 47.41
N GLU A 192 -16.34 -16.78 48.38
CA GLU A 192 -16.60 -17.18 49.76
C GLU A 192 -15.58 -18.11 50.47
N LYS A 193 -14.80 -17.52 51.38
CA LYS A 193 -14.41 -18.18 52.63
C LYS A 193 -15.16 -17.52 53.77
N VAL A 194 -16.18 -18.19 54.30
CA VAL A 194 -16.72 -17.94 55.63
C VAL A 194 -15.89 -18.78 56.60
N GLY A 195 -15.25 -18.11 57.56
CA GLY A 195 -14.55 -18.77 58.66
C GLY A 195 -15.50 -19.12 59.80
N SER A 196 -15.24 -20.24 60.47
CA SER A 196 -14.94 -20.33 61.90
C SER A 196 -14.66 -21.79 62.28
#